data_AF-A0A7R9WSA3-F1
#
_entry.id   AF-A0A7R9WSA3-F1
#
_cell.length_a   1.000
_cell.length_b   1.000
_cell.length_c   1.000
_cell.angle_alpha   90.00
_cell.angle_beta   90.00
_cell.angle_gamma   90.00
#
_symmetry.space_group_name_H-M   'P 1'
#
loop_
_entity.id
_entity.type
_entity.pdbx_description
1 polymer ?
#
loop_
_entity_poly.entity_id
_entity_poly.type
_entity_poly.pdbx_seq_one_letter_code
_entity_poly.pdbx_strand_id
1 'polypeptide(L)'
;VQIFDDEFNGDEDDDDTTVTSAKQKAQQLTAPNLSMPEQKSLVDRWIQLARERERQDGQIDQLLVDLGDMPSPSKSPTDCAFWIGALVNPLPAMGVALEIRPKLLLANNAEERVDIALDGILKSIKHMDGSEPLW
;
A
#
# COMPACT_ATOMS: atom_id res chain seq x y z
N VAL A 1 -19.91 0.21 48.28
CA VAL A 1 -19.02 0.46 47.13
C VAL A 1 -17.90 -0.56 47.22
N GLN A 2 -17.98 -1.64 46.43
CA GLN A 2 -16.88 -2.57 46.23
C GLN A 2 -16.34 -2.27 44.83
N ILE A 3 -15.10 -1.79 44.78
CA ILE A 3 -14.35 -1.58 43.55
C ILE A 3 -13.82 -2.97 43.17
N PHE A 4 -14.26 -3.49 42.03
CA PHE A 4 -13.65 -4.67 41.43
C PHE A 4 -12.37 -4.18 40.73
N ASP A 5 -11.24 -4.71 41.18
CA ASP A 5 -9.95 -4.55 40.52
C ASP A 5 -9.98 -5.36 39.21
N ASP A 6 -10.27 -4.67 38.10
CA ASP A 6 -10.00 -5.18 36.75
C ASP A 6 -8.48 -5.09 36.52
N GLU A 7 -7.77 -6.18 36.79
CA GLU A 7 -6.43 -6.39 36.23
C GLU A 7 -6.60 -6.58 34.71
N PHE A 8 -6.56 -5.47 33.99
CA PHE A 8 -6.35 -5.43 32.55
C PHE A 8 -4.94 -5.97 32.27
N ASN A 9 -4.85 -7.28 32.05
CA ASN A 9 -3.66 -7.94 31.57
C ASN A 9 -3.54 -7.59 30.07
N GLY A 10 -2.90 -6.47 29.77
CA GLY A 10 -2.62 -6.04 28.41
C GLY A 10 -1.56 -6.93 27.79
N ASP A 11 -1.93 -7.66 26.74
CA ASP A 11 -1.01 -8.39 25.87
C ASP A 11 -0.07 -7.40 25.15
N GLU A 12 1.04 -7.02 25.79
CA GLU A 12 2.06 -6.10 25.24
C GLU A 12 3.02 -6.77 24.24
N ASP A 13 2.95 -8.10 24.05
CA ASP A 13 3.90 -8.85 23.22
C ASP A 13 3.50 -9.00 21.73
N ASP A 14 2.23 -8.73 21.37
CA ASP A 14 1.73 -8.89 19.99
C ASP A 14 2.03 -7.68 19.06
N ASP A 15 2.37 -6.51 19.61
CA ASP A 15 2.57 -5.29 18.83
C ASP A 15 3.96 -5.20 18.17
N ASP A 16 5.03 -5.65 18.84
CA ASP A 16 6.40 -5.47 18.33
C ASP A 16 6.73 -6.40 17.15
N THR A 17 6.22 -7.64 17.18
CA THR A 17 6.44 -8.63 16.09
C THR A 17 5.69 -8.21 14.82
N THR A 18 4.44 -7.77 14.95
CA THR A 18 3.61 -7.34 13.82
C THR A 18 4.16 -6.06 13.18
N VAL A 19 4.64 -5.11 13.99
CA VAL A 19 5.28 -3.89 13.48
C VAL A 19 6.59 -4.19 12.75
N THR A 20 7.41 -5.12 13.25
CA THR A 20 8.65 -5.53 12.59
C THR A 20 8.36 -6.19 11.24
N SER A 21 7.39 -7.12 11.20
CA SER A 21 6.92 -7.73 9.95
C SER A 21 6.40 -6.68 8.96
N ALA A 22 5.57 -5.75 9.44
CA ALA A 22 5.01 -4.67 8.63
C ALA A 22 6.10 -3.81 7.98
N LYS A 23 7.15 -3.43 8.73
CA LYS A 23 8.29 -2.67 8.19
C LYS A 23 9.03 -3.45 7.11
N GLN A 24 9.30 -4.74 7.33
CA GLN A 24 9.98 -5.59 6.36
C GLN A 24 9.15 -5.77 5.08
N LYS A 25 7.85 -5.99 5.21
CA LYS A 25 6.91 -6.10 4.08
C LYS A 25 6.79 -4.77 3.33
N ALA A 26 6.70 -3.64 4.03
CA ALA A 26 6.56 -2.33 3.40
C ALA A 26 7.78 -1.98 2.55
N GLN A 27 8.98 -2.45 2.91
CA GLN A 27 10.17 -2.30 2.06
C GLN A 27 10.00 -2.93 0.68
N GLN A 28 9.19 -3.98 0.52
CA GLN A 28 8.96 -4.61 -0.79
C GLN A 28 8.24 -3.70 -1.78
N LEU A 29 7.52 -2.68 -1.29
CA LEU A 29 6.87 -1.67 -2.14
C LEU A 29 7.89 -0.82 -2.89
N THR A 30 9.01 -0.51 -2.23
CA THR A 30 9.97 0.52 -2.67
C THR A 30 11.36 -0.01 -2.99
N ALA A 31 11.71 -1.22 -2.52
CA ALA A 31 12.98 -1.86 -2.82
C ALA A 31 13.01 -2.35 -4.28
N PRO A 32 14.20 -2.38 -4.92
CA PRO A 32 14.37 -3.03 -6.22
C PRO A 32 13.85 -4.47 -6.19
N ASN A 33 13.01 -4.82 -7.16
CA ASN A 33 12.40 -6.14 -7.25
C ASN A 33 13.00 -6.93 -8.42
N LEU A 34 13.69 -8.03 -8.14
CA LEU A 34 14.37 -8.86 -9.15
C LEU A 34 13.43 -9.47 -10.19
N SER A 35 12.15 -9.62 -9.86
CA SER A 35 11.13 -10.14 -10.77
C SER A 35 10.49 -9.04 -11.63
N MET A 36 10.76 -7.76 -11.35
CA MET A 36 10.25 -6.63 -12.13
C MET A 36 11.21 -6.25 -13.27
N PRO A 37 10.69 -5.81 -14.43
CA PRO A 37 11.51 -5.26 -15.50
C PRO A 37 12.44 -4.15 -14.99
N GLU A 38 13.69 -4.17 -15.43
CA GLU A 38 14.74 -3.23 -15.01
C GLU A 38 14.98 -3.19 -13.48
N GLN A 39 14.55 -4.23 -12.76
CA GLN A 39 14.64 -4.31 -11.29
C GLN A 39 13.95 -3.14 -10.57
N LYS A 40 12.94 -2.53 -11.20
CA LYS A 40 12.18 -1.43 -10.59
C LYS A 40 11.50 -1.88 -9.31
N SER A 41 11.27 -0.94 -8.40
CA SER A 41 10.36 -1.16 -7.28
C SER A 41 8.93 -1.36 -7.80
N LEU A 42 8.03 -1.85 -6.94
CA LEU A 42 6.62 -1.98 -7.30
C LEU A 42 6.00 -0.61 -7.57
N VAL A 43 6.33 0.40 -6.77
CA VAL A 43 5.88 1.78 -6.95
C VAL A 43 6.34 2.35 -8.29
N ASP A 44 7.64 2.24 -8.60
CA ASP A 44 8.18 2.79 -9.86
C ASP A 44 7.59 2.08 -11.08
N ARG A 45 7.42 0.75 -10.99
CA ARG A 45 6.81 -0.03 -12.07
C ARG A 45 5.35 0.34 -12.27
N TRP A 46 4.61 0.54 -11.18
CA TRP A 46 3.22 0.98 -11.24
C TRP A 46 3.11 2.37 -11.88
N ILE A 47 3.92 3.34 -11.44
CA ILE A 47 3.92 4.71 -11.98
C ILE A 47 4.21 4.70 -13.49
N GLN A 48 5.19 3.91 -13.93
CA GLN A 48 5.50 3.75 -15.35
C GLN A 48 4.27 3.28 -16.16
N LEU A 49 3.63 2.19 -15.72
CA LEU A 49 2.46 1.62 -16.39
C LEU A 49 1.23 2.54 -16.33
N ALA A 50 1.05 3.25 -15.23
CA ALA A 50 -0.06 4.17 -15.05
C ALA A 50 0.06 5.39 -15.98
N ARG A 51 1.27 5.91 -16.21
CA ARG A 51 1.54 6.98 -17.17
C ARG A 51 1.15 6.60 -18.61
N GLU A 52 1.33 5.34 -19.00
CA GLU A 52 0.90 4.84 -20.32
C GLU A 52 -0.64 4.76 -20.47
N ARG A 53 -1.38 4.86 -19.37
CA ARG A 53 -2.85 4.68 -19.30
C ARG A 53 -3.57 5.91 -18.77
N GLU A 54 -2.90 7.06 -18.76
CA GLU A 54 -3.50 8.32 -18.37
C GLU A 54 -4.71 8.66 -19.25
N ARG A 55 -5.72 9.27 -18.64
CA ARG A 55 -6.85 9.83 -19.39
C ARG A 55 -6.56 11.24 -19.89
N GLN A 56 -5.61 11.91 -19.24
CA GLN A 56 -5.16 13.27 -19.51
C GLN A 56 -3.66 13.33 -19.30
N ASP A 57 -2.93 13.94 -20.22
CA ASP A 57 -1.47 14.04 -20.14
C ASP A 57 -1.03 14.69 -18.81
N GLY A 58 -0.13 14.03 -18.09
CA GLY A 58 0.40 14.49 -16.81
C GLY A 58 -0.50 14.20 -15.61
N GLN A 59 -1.55 13.40 -15.77
CA GLN A 59 -2.46 13.04 -14.69
C GLN A 59 -1.76 12.35 -13.52
N ILE A 60 -0.84 11.41 -13.78
CA ILE A 60 -0.08 10.72 -12.73
C ILE A 60 0.93 11.65 -12.08
N ASP A 61 1.53 12.56 -12.85
CA ASP A 61 2.46 13.55 -12.28
C ASP A 61 1.73 14.50 -11.32
N GLN A 62 0.54 14.96 -11.67
CA GLN A 62 -0.30 15.75 -10.77
C GLN A 62 -0.75 14.94 -9.55
N LEU A 63 -1.13 13.67 -9.73
CA LEU A 63 -1.47 12.79 -8.61
C LEU A 63 -0.30 12.66 -7.61
N LEU A 64 0.93 12.47 -8.10
CA LEU A 64 2.11 12.37 -7.24
C LEU A 64 2.38 13.68 -6.49
N VAL A 65 2.14 14.83 -7.12
CA VAL A 65 2.20 16.14 -6.45
C VAL A 65 1.16 16.25 -5.33
N ASP A 66 -0.07 15.82 -5.61
CA ASP A 66 -1.18 15.91 -4.65
C ASP A 66 -1.01 14.94 -3.47
N LEU A 67 -0.45 13.75 -3.71
CA LEU A 67 -0.13 12.77 -2.67
C LEU A 67 1.03 13.21 -1.77
N GLY A 68 1.95 14.01 -2.31
CA GLY A 68 3.20 14.38 -1.66
C GLY A 68 4.18 13.21 -1.54
N ASP A 69 5.25 13.45 -0.78
CA ASP A 69 6.33 12.48 -0.61
C ASP A 69 5.81 11.19 0.03
N MET A 70 6.26 10.05 -0.52
CA MET A 70 5.93 8.74 0.03
C MET A 70 6.50 8.60 1.45
N PRO A 71 5.67 8.23 2.45
CA PRO A 71 6.14 7.99 3.81
C PRO A 71 7.19 6.88 3.87
N SER A 72 8.15 7.00 4.77
CA SER A 72 9.23 6.02 4.94
C SER A 72 8.66 4.65 5.35
N PRO A 73 8.84 3.59 4.54
CA PRO A 73 8.28 2.25 4.83
C PRO A 73 8.77 1.65 6.15
N SER A 74 10.02 1.95 6.54
CA SER A 74 10.64 1.43 7.76
C SER A 74 10.27 2.21 9.03
N LYS A 75 9.78 3.45 8.90
CA LYS A 75 9.37 4.29 10.03
C LYS A 75 7.85 4.31 10.22
N SER A 76 7.12 4.39 9.12
CA SER A 76 5.66 4.56 9.08
C SER A 76 5.01 3.61 8.08
N PRO A 77 4.99 2.29 8.35
CA PRO A 77 4.42 1.29 7.43
C PRO A 77 2.92 1.51 7.15
N THR A 78 2.16 1.93 8.16
CA THR A 78 0.73 2.27 8.01
C THR A 78 0.54 3.44 7.04
N ASP A 79 1.28 4.54 7.21
CA ASP A 79 1.16 5.71 6.33
C ASP A 79 1.59 5.39 4.91
N CYS A 80 2.64 4.56 4.76
CA CYS A 80 3.06 4.04 3.46
C CYS A 80 1.94 3.24 2.79
N ALA A 81 1.28 2.33 3.51
CA ALA A 81 0.15 1.55 2.98
C ALA A 81 -1.03 2.44 2.53
N PHE A 82 -1.36 3.49 3.29
CA PHE A 82 -2.39 4.45 2.89
C PHE A 82 -1.97 5.27 1.66
N TRP A 83 -0.71 5.69 1.58
CA TRP A 83 -0.17 6.38 0.41
C TRP A 83 -0.29 5.51 -0.85
N ILE A 84 0.04 4.21 -0.75
CA ILE A 84 -0.16 3.24 -1.85
C ILE A 84 -1.65 3.08 -2.21
N GLY A 85 -2.53 2.99 -1.21
CA GLY A 85 -3.97 2.94 -1.45
C GLY A 85 -4.50 4.13 -2.24
N ALA A 86 -4.01 5.33 -1.93
CA ALA A 86 -4.36 6.55 -2.64
C ALA A 86 -3.73 6.61 -4.05
N LEU A 87 -2.51 6.09 -4.22
CA LEU A 87 -1.85 5.96 -5.51
C LEU A 87 -2.62 5.05 -6.47
N VAL A 88 -2.99 3.84 -6.03
CA VAL A 88 -3.61 2.82 -6.91
C VAL A 88 -5.11 3.04 -7.11
N ASN A 89 -5.79 3.74 -6.18
CA ASN A 89 -7.19 4.14 -6.30
C ASN A 89 -7.33 5.68 -6.32
N PRO A 90 -6.82 6.36 -7.36
CA PRO A 90 -6.90 7.82 -7.45
C PRO A 90 -8.33 8.31 -7.66
N LEU A 91 -8.57 9.59 -7.36
CA LEU A 91 -9.83 10.27 -7.62
C LEU A 91 -9.62 11.33 -8.73
N PRO A 92 -10.34 11.27 -9.87
CA PRO A 92 -11.34 10.26 -10.24
C PRO A 92 -10.73 8.89 -10.57
N ALA A 93 -11.52 7.82 -10.38
CA ALA A 93 -11.05 6.44 -10.57
C ALA A 93 -10.61 6.16 -12.02
N MET A 94 -9.41 5.60 -12.18
CA MET A 94 -8.81 5.29 -13.50
C MET A 94 -9.18 3.90 -14.04
N GLY A 95 -9.60 2.97 -13.18
CA GLY A 95 -9.94 1.59 -13.57
C GLY A 95 -8.73 0.65 -13.68
N VAL A 96 -7.60 1.02 -13.05
CA VAL A 96 -6.35 0.24 -13.09
C VAL A 96 -6.18 -0.69 -11.89
N ALA A 97 -7.02 -0.59 -10.86
CA ALA A 97 -6.99 -1.40 -9.65
C ALA A 97 -8.40 -1.59 -9.08
N LEU A 98 -8.61 -2.69 -8.36
CA LEU A 98 -9.78 -2.85 -7.50
C LEU A 98 -9.70 -1.86 -6.33
N GLU A 99 -10.85 -1.50 -5.78
CA GLU A 99 -10.93 -0.55 -4.66
C GLU A 99 -10.44 -1.21 -3.35
N ILE A 100 -9.28 -0.78 -2.85
CA ILE A 100 -8.64 -1.32 -1.64
C ILE A 100 -8.80 -0.42 -0.40
N ARG A 101 -9.23 0.84 -0.55
CA ARG A 101 -9.32 1.79 0.57
C ARG A 101 -10.24 1.33 1.70
N PRO A 102 -11.44 0.74 1.45
CA PRO A 102 -12.27 0.22 2.53
C PRO A 102 -11.55 -0.88 3.34
N LYS A 103 -10.79 -1.76 2.68
CA LYS A 103 -10.02 -2.81 3.36
C LYS A 103 -8.89 -2.21 4.21
N LEU A 104 -8.16 -1.23 3.67
CA LEU A 104 -7.10 -0.53 4.43
C LEU A 104 -7.63 0.14 5.70
N LEU A 105 -8.81 0.75 5.62
CA LEU A 105 -9.45 1.41 6.77
C LEU A 105 -9.99 0.42 7.82
N LEU A 106 -10.38 -0.79 7.40
CA LEU A 106 -10.91 -1.83 8.29
C LEU A 106 -9.82 -2.73 8.88
N ALA A 107 -8.60 -2.70 8.34
CA ALA A 107 -7.49 -3.50 8.84
C ALA A 107 -7.12 -3.14 10.28
N ASN A 108 -6.81 -4.16 11.07
CA ASN A 108 -6.62 -4.05 12.52
C ASN A 108 -5.22 -3.55 12.90
N ASN A 109 -4.21 -3.89 12.10
CA ASN A 109 -2.82 -3.57 12.39
C ASN A 109 -2.04 -3.12 11.14
N ALA A 110 -0.79 -2.69 11.35
CA ALA A 110 0.07 -2.18 10.28
C ALA A 110 0.43 -3.26 9.24
N GLU A 111 0.65 -4.49 9.68
CA GLU A 111 1.01 -5.60 8.80
C GLU A 111 -0.10 -5.91 7.80
N GLU A 112 -1.35 -6.01 8.29
CA GLU A 112 -2.53 -6.25 7.47
C GLU A 112 -2.73 -5.13 6.44
N ARG A 113 -2.51 -3.86 6.82
CA ARG A 113 -2.57 -2.72 5.89
C ARG A 113 -1.51 -2.84 4.80
N VAL A 114 -0.29 -3.20 5.15
CA VAL A 114 0.80 -3.38 4.20
C VAL A 114 0.52 -4.56 3.26
N ASP A 115 -0.02 -5.67 3.76
CA ASP A 115 -0.40 -6.82 2.93
C ASP A 115 -1.48 -6.44 1.90
N ILE A 116 -2.50 -5.68 2.32
CA ILE A 116 -3.54 -5.17 1.42
C ILE A 116 -2.94 -4.25 0.35
N ALA A 117 -2.03 -3.35 0.73
CA ALA A 117 -1.36 -2.45 -0.21
C ALA A 117 -0.48 -3.21 -1.22
N LEU A 118 0.28 -4.20 -0.75
CA LEU A 118 1.12 -5.07 -1.58
C LEU A 118 0.30 -5.87 -2.59
N ASP A 119 -0.75 -6.54 -2.13
CA ASP A 119 -1.65 -7.29 -3.00
C ASP A 119 -2.33 -6.38 -4.03
N GLY A 120 -2.80 -5.21 -3.59
CA GLY A 120 -3.44 -4.22 -4.45
C GLY A 120 -2.54 -3.70 -5.56
N ILE A 121 -1.31 -3.28 -5.24
CA ILE A 121 -0.38 -2.76 -6.24
C ILE A 121 0.11 -3.86 -7.19
N LEU A 122 0.36 -5.07 -6.69
CA LEU A 122 0.77 -6.21 -7.51
C LEU A 122 -0.31 -6.59 -8.52
N LYS A 123 -1.56 -6.74 -8.07
CA LYS A 123 -2.69 -7.03 -8.97
C LYS A 123 -2.92 -5.91 -9.98
N SER A 124 -2.77 -4.65 -9.56
CA SER A 124 -2.88 -3.51 -10.47
C SER A 124 -1.77 -3.52 -11.54
N ILE A 125 -0.53 -3.83 -11.19
CA ILE A 125 0.58 -3.98 -12.15
C ILE A 125 0.27 -5.08 -13.14
N LYS A 126 -0.10 -6.28 -12.66
CA LYS A 126 -0.43 -7.42 -13.52
C LYS A 126 -1.62 -7.16 -14.44
N HIS A 127 -2.60 -6.40 -13.96
CA HIS A 127 -3.71 -5.96 -14.79
C HIS A 127 -3.25 -5.02 -15.90
N MET A 128 -2.46 -4.01 -15.54
CA MET A 128 -1.98 -3.04 -16.51
C MET A 128 -1.03 -3.69 -17.53
N ASP A 129 -0.09 -4.53 -17.11
CA ASP A 129 0.84 -5.20 -18.04
C ASP A 129 0.21 -6.32 -18.88
N GLY A 130 -1.06 -6.65 -18.62
CA GLY A 130 -1.85 -7.62 -19.38
C GLY A 130 -1.59 -9.08 -19.01
N SER A 131 -0.85 -9.35 -17.93
CA SER A 131 -0.60 -10.71 -17.45
C SER A 131 -1.81 -11.34 -16.74
N GLU A 132 -2.67 -10.54 -16.10
CA GLU A 132 -3.89 -11.01 -15.43
C GLU A 132 -5.08 -10.05 -15.70
N PRO A 133 -6.34 -10.53 -15.70
CA PRO A 133 -7.51 -9.65 -15.66
C PRO A 133 -7.62 -8.93 -14.30
N LEU A 134 -8.47 -7.90 -14.23
CA LEU A 134 -8.70 -7.16 -12.98
C LEU A 134 -9.53 -7.96 -11.94
N TRP A 135 -10.18 -9.06 -12.33
CA TRP A 135 -11.13 -9.83 -11.53
C TRP A 135 -10.83 -11.32 -11.49
#